data_AF-A0A8I1A5T9-F1
#
_entry.id   AF-A0A8I1A5T9-F1
#
_cell.length_a   1.000
_cell.length_b   1.000
_cell.length_c   1.000
_cell.angle_alpha   90.00
_cell.angle_beta   90.00
_cell.angle_gamma   90.00
#
_symmetry.space_group_name_H-M   'P 1'
#
loop_
_entity.id
_entity.type
_entity.pdbx_description
1 polymer ?
#
loop_
_entity_poly.entity_id
_entity_poly.type
_entity_poly.pdbx_seq_one_letter_code
_entity_poly.pdbx_strand_id
1 'polypeptide(L)' 'MLKKVSMILVCTFLLTGVAGCSEEKMTNRGDLSAHVPCMEKKNITFEQRADGFYLSDDEWDKFIWFCS' A
#
# COMPACT_ATOMS: atom_id res chain seq x y z
N MET A 1 29.63 43.22 21.05
CA MET A 1 28.43 42.39 20.82
C MET A 1 27.53 43.09 19.82
N LEU A 2 27.67 42.75 18.53
CA LEU A 2 26.81 43.29 17.47
C LEU A 2 25.59 42.38 17.31
N LYS A 3 24.41 42.98 17.48
CA LYS A 3 23.08 42.37 17.36
C LYS A 3 22.89 41.85 15.93
N LYS A 4 22.64 40.53 15.78
CA LYS A 4 22.23 39.94 14.51
C LYS A 4 20.76 40.26 14.27
N VAL A 5 20.55 40.94 13.16
CA VAL A 5 19.27 41.39 12.62
C VAL A 5 18.43 40.17 12.21
N SER A 6 17.15 40.30 12.53
CA SER A 6 16.02 39.47 12.15
C SER A 6 16.06 38.94 10.71
N MET A 7 15.71 37.67 10.52
CA MET A 7 15.16 37.19 9.25
C MET A 7 14.14 36.09 9.53
N ILE A 8 12.91 36.52 9.81
CA ILE A 8 11.71 35.69 9.68
C ILE A 8 11.55 35.44 8.19
N LEU A 9 11.92 34.25 7.72
CA LEU A 9 11.61 33.82 6.36
C LEU A 9 10.54 32.73 6.42
N VAL A 10 9.34 33.21 6.12
CA VAL A 10 8.14 32.50 5.71
C VAL A 10 8.46 31.25 4.89
N CYS A 11 7.99 30.10 5.33
CA CYS A 11 7.66 28.97 4.47
C CYS A 11 6.40 28.29 5.01
N THR A 12 5.28 29.00 4.87
CA THR A 12 3.96 28.39 4.68
C THR A 12 4.01 27.46 3.47
N PHE A 13 4.36 26.19 3.68
CA PHE A 13 4.05 25.12 2.74
C PHE A 13 2.69 24.53 3.11
N LEU A 14 1.65 25.27 2.75
CA LEU A 14 0.36 24.70 2.39
C LEU A 14 0.58 23.90 1.11
N LEU A 15 0.75 22.59 1.22
CA LEU A 15 0.47 21.68 0.11
C LEU A 15 -0.79 20.91 0.45
N THR A 16 -1.89 21.54 0.06
CA THR A 16 -3.13 20.89 -0.35
C THR A 16 -2.80 19.67 -1.21
N GLY A 17 -3.10 18.50 -0.68
CA GLY A 17 -3.04 17.25 -1.39
C GLY A 17 -3.88 16.24 -0.65
N VAL A 18 -5.20 16.37 -0.76
CA VAL A 18 -6.14 15.31 -0.39
C VAL A 18 -5.91 14.20 -1.42
N ALA A 19 -4.83 13.43 -1.27
CA ALA A 19 -4.76 12.12 -1.86
C ALA A 19 -5.78 11.31 -1.08
N GLY A 20 -6.96 11.11 -1.66
CA GLY A 20 -7.82 10.03 -1.23
C GLY A 20 -7.03 8.75 -1.42
N CYS A 21 -6.34 8.30 -0.38
CA CYS A 21 -5.93 6.91 -0.26
C CYS A 21 -7.23 6.13 -0.24
N SER A 22 -7.72 5.77 -1.43
CA SER A 22 -8.72 4.74 -1.58
C SER A 22 -8.02 3.48 -1.12
N GLU A 23 -8.12 3.18 0.17
CA GLU A 23 -7.70 1.89 0.71
C GLU A 23 -8.53 0.84 -0.03
N GLU A 24 -7.88 0.19 -1.00
CA GLU A 24 -8.49 -0.88 -1.75
C GLU A 24 -8.91 -1.97 -0.74
N LYS A 25 -10.17 -2.39 -0.81
CA LYS A 25 -10.71 -3.30 0.19
C LYS A 25 -10.03 -4.66 0.07
N MET A 26 -9.16 -4.96 1.03
CA MET A 26 -8.47 -6.24 1.12
C MET A 26 -9.32 -7.27 1.89
N THR A 27 -9.49 -8.46 1.32
CA THR A 27 -10.29 -9.57 1.90
C THR A 27 -9.36 -10.73 2.25
N ASN A 28 -9.54 -11.33 3.43
CA ASN A 28 -8.81 -12.55 3.83
C ASN A 28 -9.25 -13.74 2.96
N ARG A 29 -8.30 -14.40 2.30
CA ARG A 29 -8.48 -15.57 1.42
C ARG A 29 -7.95 -16.87 2.04
N GLY A 30 -7.57 -16.85 3.31
CA GLY A 30 -7.03 -17.98 4.04
C GLY A 30 -5.53 -18.16 3.80
N ASP A 31 -5.04 -19.39 3.99
CA ASP A 31 -3.64 -19.72 3.77
C ASP A 31 -3.36 -19.98 2.28
N LEU A 32 -2.55 -19.11 1.69
CA LEU A 32 -2.09 -19.21 0.30
C LEU A 32 -0.57 -19.43 0.22
N SER A 33 0.08 -19.88 1.31
CA SER A 33 1.54 -20.04 1.38
C SER A 33 2.10 -20.89 0.24
N ALA A 34 1.38 -21.96 -0.15
CA ALA A 34 1.78 -22.83 -1.26
C ALA A 34 1.81 -22.12 -2.63
N HIS A 35 1.08 -21.01 -2.78
CA HIS A 35 0.92 -20.29 -4.04
C HIS A 35 1.70 -18.98 -4.09
N VAL A 36 2.38 -18.58 -3.01
CA VAL A 36 3.22 -17.36 -2.97
C VAL A 36 4.20 -17.30 -4.14
N PRO A 37 4.93 -18.36 -4.52
CA PRO A 37 5.84 -18.29 -5.67
C PRO A 37 5.13 -17.99 -6.99
N CYS A 38 3.88 -18.44 -7.16
CA CYS A 38 3.08 -18.11 -8.33
C CYS A 38 2.59 -16.66 -8.27
N MET A 39 2.08 -16.21 -7.13
CA MET A 39 1.58 -14.85 -6.93
C MET A 39 2.68 -13.82 -7.18
N GLU A 40 3.88 -14.02 -6.65
CA GLU A 40 5.05 -13.17 -6.90
C GLU A 40 5.44 -13.17 -8.38
N LYS A 41 5.51 -14.35 -9.02
CA LYS A 41 5.84 -14.48 -10.45
C LYS A 41 4.83 -13.78 -11.36
N LYS A 42 3.55 -13.75 -10.96
CA LYS A 42 2.45 -13.12 -11.71
C LYS A 42 2.19 -11.68 -11.29
N ASN A 43 2.99 -11.14 -10.38
CA ASN A 43 2.83 -9.79 -9.84
C ASN A 43 1.42 -9.56 -9.27
N ILE A 44 0.89 -10.58 -8.57
CA ILE A 44 -0.37 -10.50 -7.83
C ILE A 44 -0.08 -9.87 -6.48
N THR A 45 -0.78 -8.79 -6.16
CA THR A 45 -0.56 -8.04 -4.92
C THR A 45 -1.32 -8.71 -3.78
N PHE A 46 -0.63 -9.00 -2.68
CA PHE A 46 -1.22 -9.55 -1.47
C PHE A 46 -0.55 -8.96 -0.23
N GLU A 47 -1.28 -8.99 0.89
CA GLU A 47 -0.77 -8.67 2.22
C GLU A 47 -0.83 -9.93 3.09
N GLN A 48 0.30 -10.33 3.67
CA GLN A 48 0.34 -11.44 4.62
C GLN A 48 0.09 -10.90 6.04
N ARG A 49 -0.95 -11.41 6.70
CA ARG A 49 -1.26 -11.13 8.11
C ARG A 49 -1.22 -12.42 8.93
N ALA A 50 -1.33 -12.30 10.25
CA ALA A 50 -1.24 -13.44 11.16
C ALA A 50 -2.33 -14.52 10.92
N ASP A 51 -3.47 -14.11 10.37
CA ASP A 51 -4.65 -14.94 10.13
C ASP A 51 -4.84 -15.34 8.65
N GLY A 52 -3.88 -15.01 7.77
CA GLY A 52 -3.91 -15.44 6.38
C GLY A 52 -3.43 -14.38 5.39
N PHE A 53 -3.76 -14.62 4.13
CA PHE A 53 -3.38 -13.77 3.00
C PHE A 53 -4.57 -12.92 2.57
N TYR A 54 -4.31 -11.63 2.41
CA TYR A 54 -5.29 -10.62 2.09
C TYR A 54 -5.06 -10.11 0.67
N LEU A 55 -6.10 -10.17 -0.16
CA LEU A 55 -6.08 -9.71 -1.54
C LEU A 55 -7.31 -8.85 -1.80
N SER A 56 -7.18 -7.86 -2.70
CA SER A 56 -8.36 -7.20 -3.26
C SER A 56 -9.13 -8.17 -4.16
N ASP A 57 -10.37 -7.82 -4.52
CA ASP A 57 -11.18 -8.68 -5.38
C ASP A 57 -10.53 -8.85 -6.77
N ASP A 58 -9.94 -7.80 -7.34
CA ASP A 58 -9.25 -7.85 -8.63
C ASP A 58 -8.01 -8.76 -8.59
N GLU A 59 -7.23 -8.69 -7.50
CA GLU A 59 -6.06 -9.55 -7.31
C GLU A 59 -6.45 -11.01 -7.02
N TRP A 60 -7.60 -11.22 -6.36
CA TRP A 60 -8.17 -12.54 -6.19
C TRP A 60 -8.59 -13.17 -7.52
N ASP A 61 -9.22 -12.41 -8.42
CA ASP A 61 -9.59 -12.92 -9.74
C ASP A 61 -8.35 -13.30 -10.57
N LYS A 62 -7.28 -12.49 -10.49
CA LYS A 62 -5.98 -12.84 -11.10
C LYS A 62 -5.40 -14.11 -10.49
N PHE A 63 -5.49 -14.27 -9.17
CA PHE A 63 -5.06 -15.48 -8.48
C PHE A 63 -5.81 -16.72 -8.99
N ILE A 64 -7.14 -16.66 -9.07
CA ILE A 64 -7.96 -17.76 -9.58
C ILE A 64 -7.61 -18.11 -11.02
N TRP A 65 -7.32 -17.11 -11.85
CA TRP A 65 -6.98 -17.38 -13.25
C TRP A 65 -5.58 -17.99 -13.41
N PHE A 66 -4.58 -17.51 -12.67
CA PHE A 66 -3.18 -17.84 -12.95
C PHE A 66 -2.51 -18.80 -11.97
N CYS A 67 -3.05 -18.94 -10.75
CA CYS A 67 -2.36 -19.57 -9.64
C CYS A 67 -3.20 -20.59 -8.84
N SER A 68 -4.51 -20.74 -9.09
CA SER A 68 -5.33 -21.81 -8.50
C SER A 68 -5.35 -23.09 -9.32
#